data_AF-A0A2T0B514-F1
#
_entry.id   AF-A0A2T0B514-F1
#
_cell.length_a   1.000
_cell.length_b   1.000
_cell.length_c   1.000
_cell.angle_alpha   90.00
_cell.angle_beta   90.00
_cell.angle_gamma   90.00
#
_symmetry.space_group_name_H-M   'P 1'
#
loop_
_entity.id
_entity.type
_entity.pdbx_description
1 polymer ?
#
loop_
_entity_poly.entity_id
_entity_poly.type
_entity_poly.pdbx_seq_one_letter_code
_entity_poly.pdbx_strand_id
1 'polypeptide(L)'
;MIKILLPQIAKITPKEVLEEINKFEYINKSPYSSTYYNVPEITWDYKPEGSLRISDHWNFVSHGTKHCLLAHTEELIQNNWILAKYIEGKYHILKEFGSNVPGYKFIEVNKNELELLKDLYNKEGIVSSKEWYKKYQKRPDLAKESHTKNKKVLLKNISDERLKKFKKENKDIKKVVFIEEKYMSTIQIALTLYQKSRELDEICRTEEGINKLINTYKAYEFKGDESESFEKISILVLDNGMAIKSVSIIVDYD
;
A
#
# COMPACT_ATOMS: atom_id res chain seq x y z
N MET A 1 -11.72 -12.83 9.25
CA MET A 1 -10.67 -11.90 8.82
C MET A 1 -11.33 -10.71 8.15
N ILE A 2 -10.80 -9.50 8.36
CA ILE A 2 -11.24 -8.30 7.64
C ILE A 2 -10.49 -8.19 6.31
N LYS A 3 -9.15 -8.18 6.37
CA LYS A 3 -8.28 -7.93 5.22
C LYS A 3 -6.85 -8.39 5.46
N ILE A 4 -6.07 -8.43 4.39
CA ILE A 4 -4.60 -8.50 4.45
C ILE A 4 -4.04 -7.26 3.76
N LEU A 5 -3.07 -6.61 4.40
CA LEU A 5 -2.26 -5.56 3.78
C LEU A 5 -1.05 -6.21 3.13
N LEU A 6 -0.92 -6.07 1.80
CA LEU A 6 0.18 -6.63 1.03
C LEU A 6 1.17 -5.55 0.62
N PRO A 7 2.48 -5.75 0.84
CA PRO A 7 3.49 -4.75 0.56
C PRO A 7 3.75 -4.64 -0.95
N GLN A 8 3.84 -3.42 -1.44
CA GLN A 8 4.18 -3.06 -2.81
C GLN A 8 5.35 -2.12 -2.82
N ILE A 9 6.40 -2.45 -3.57
CA ILE A 9 7.58 -1.58 -3.71
C ILE A 9 7.11 -0.19 -4.16
N ALA A 10 7.45 0.81 -3.36
CA ALA A 10 7.07 2.19 -3.58
C ALA A 10 8.16 3.13 -3.06
N LYS A 11 7.99 4.42 -3.32
CA LYS A 11 8.66 5.46 -2.53
C LYS A 11 7.70 5.94 -1.46
N ILE A 12 8.19 6.05 -0.23
CA ILE A 12 7.42 6.36 0.97
C ILE A 12 8.00 7.59 1.68
N THR A 13 7.23 8.07 2.65
CA THR A 13 7.60 9.20 3.49
C THR A 13 8.88 8.86 4.29
N PRO A 14 9.92 9.74 4.29
CA PRO A 14 11.11 9.53 5.11
C PRO A 14 10.77 9.40 6.60
N LYS A 15 11.58 8.63 7.34
CA LYS A 15 11.32 8.36 8.76
C LYS A 15 11.38 9.65 9.58
N GLU A 16 12.34 10.51 9.26
CA GLU A 16 12.58 11.80 9.90
C GLU A 16 11.38 12.75 9.75
N VAL A 17 10.65 12.64 8.63
CA VAL A 17 9.41 13.40 8.40
C VAL A 17 8.30 12.93 9.35
N LEU A 18 8.12 11.61 9.50
CA LEU A 18 7.14 11.03 10.42
C LEU A 18 7.46 11.38 11.88
N GLU A 19 8.75 11.32 12.24
CA GLU A 19 9.23 11.75 13.56
C GLU A 19 8.96 13.23 13.83
N GLU A 20 9.07 14.10 12.82
CA GLU A 20 8.77 15.52 12.96
C GLU A 20 7.25 15.77 13.09
N ILE A 21 6.42 15.09 12.30
CA ILE A 21 4.95 15.19 12.37
C ILE A 21 4.46 14.79 13.77
N ASN A 22 5.04 13.75 14.36
CA ASN A 22 4.68 13.26 15.70
C ASN A 22 5.03 14.24 16.84
N LYS A 23 5.80 15.31 16.56
CA LYS A 23 6.05 16.39 17.54
C LYS A 23 4.94 17.44 17.55
N PHE A 24 4.03 17.43 16.57
CA PHE A 24 2.92 18.37 16.55
C PHE A 24 1.93 18.03 17.67
N GLU A 25 1.54 19.04 18.45
CA GLU A 25 0.49 18.89 19.48
C GLU A 25 -0.86 18.52 18.85
N TYR A 26 -1.08 18.97 17.61
CA TYR A 26 -2.27 18.66 16.81
C TYR A 26 -1.86 18.27 15.40
N ILE A 27 -2.41 17.18 14.85
CA ILE A 27 -2.08 16.72 13.49
C ILE A 27 -3.32 16.84 12.60
N ASN A 28 -3.30 17.81 11.69
CA ASN A 28 -4.30 17.93 10.63
C ASN A 28 -3.74 17.39 9.32
N LYS A 29 -4.19 16.20 8.89
CA LYS A 29 -3.78 15.61 7.61
C LYS A 29 -4.74 16.04 6.50
N SER A 30 -4.19 16.55 5.40
CA SER A 30 -4.95 16.81 4.17
C SER A 30 -5.64 15.52 3.68
N PRO A 31 -6.95 15.55 3.35
CA PRO A 31 -7.62 14.38 2.79
C PRO A 31 -7.17 14.07 1.36
N TYR A 32 -6.50 15.01 0.69
CA TYR A 32 -6.11 14.90 -0.72
C TYR A 32 -4.63 14.57 -0.93
N SER A 33 -3.81 14.64 0.12
CA SER A 33 -2.36 14.51 -0.01
C SER A 33 -1.70 14.09 1.30
N SER A 34 -0.44 13.64 1.22
CA SER A 34 0.41 13.44 2.39
C SER A 34 0.96 14.79 2.88
N THR A 35 0.07 15.70 3.29
CA THR A 35 0.40 17.01 3.86
C THR A 35 -0.16 17.11 5.26
N TYR A 36 0.63 17.66 6.18
CA TYR A 36 0.30 17.74 7.60
C TYR A 36 0.46 19.17 8.11
N TYR A 37 -0.46 19.60 8.96
CA TYR A 37 -0.42 20.89 9.64
C TYR A 37 -0.50 20.70 11.15
N ASN A 38 0.10 21.62 11.90
CA ASN A 38 0.10 21.56 13.37
C ASN A 38 -1.11 22.25 14.03
N VAL A 39 -2.10 22.66 13.24
CA VAL A 39 -3.26 23.45 13.71
C VAL A 39 -4.57 22.93 13.12
N PRO A 40 -5.70 23.11 13.81
CA PRO A 40 -7.02 22.89 13.23
C PRO A 40 -7.34 23.97 12.17
N GLU A 41 -8.45 23.80 11.45
CA GLU A 41 -9.05 24.86 10.60
C GLU A 41 -8.19 25.33 9.41
N ILE A 42 -7.60 24.38 8.68
CA ILE A 42 -6.95 24.65 7.39
C ILE A 42 -7.96 24.51 6.26
N THR A 43 -8.15 25.57 5.47
CA THR A 43 -8.94 25.54 4.22
C THR A 43 -8.05 25.91 3.04
N TRP A 44 -8.57 25.95 1.82
CA TRP A 44 -7.80 26.47 0.67
C TRP A 44 -7.42 27.93 0.87
N ASP A 45 -8.38 28.74 1.32
CA ASP A 45 -8.28 30.20 1.35
C ASP A 45 -7.76 30.76 2.69
N TYR A 46 -7.64 29.93 3.72
CA TYR A 46 -7.18 30.34 5.03
C TYR A 46 -6.09 29.43 5.57
N LYS A 47 -5.03 30.06 6.10
CA LYS A 47 -3.95 29.44 6.89
C LYS A 47 -3.71 30.32 8.11
N PRO A 48 -3.78 29.77 9.34
CA PRO A 48 -3.46 30.53 10.53
C PRO A 48 -2.01 31.05 10.49
N GLU A 49 -1.81 32.29 10.89
CA GLU A 49 -0.49 32.91 11.03
C GLU A 49 0.37 32.09 12.02
N GLY A 50 1.62 31.84 11.66
CA GLY A 50 2.55 31.03 12.44
C GLY A 50 2.31 29.52 12.38
N SER A 51 1.31 29.03 11.64
CA SER A 51 1.07 27.60 11.46
C SER A 51 2.24 26.91 10.73
N LEU A 52 2.48 25.66 11.11
CA LEU A 52 3.46 24.78 10.48
C LEU A 52 2.78 23.88 9.45
N ARG A 53 3.48 23.65 8.35
CA ARG A 53 3.10 22.72 7.29
C ARG A 53 4.30 21.84 6.92
N ILE A 54 4.07 20.53 6.89
CA ILE A 54 5.00 19.54 6.34
C ILE A 54 4.40 18.96 5.06
N SER A 55 5.11 19.09 3.94
CA SER A 55 4.63 18.65 2.62
C SER A 55 5.79 18.31 1.68
N ASP A 56 5.56 17.37 0.77
CA ASP A 56 6.49 17.05 -0.34
C ASP A 56 6.26 17.87 -1.61
N HIS A 57 5.28 18.76 -1.59
CA HIS A 57 4.92 19.63 -2.71
C HIS A 57 4.55 21.05 -2.28
N TRP A 58 5.05 22.02 -3.06
CA TRP A 58 4.96 23.46 -2.81
C TRP A 58 4.83 24.22 -4.12
N ASN A 59 4.32 25.46 -4.07
CA ASN A 59 4.23 26.36 -5.23
C ASN A 59 3.44 25.79 -6.43
N PHE A 60 2.49 24.89 -6.19
CA PHE A 60 1.74 24.21 -7.25
C PHE A 60 0.55 25.03 -7.73
N VAL A 61 0.17 24.85 -9.00
CA VAL A 61 -1.01 25.50 -9.60
C VAL A 61 -2.20 24.57 -9.52
N SER A 62 -3.31 25.06 -8.96
CA SER A 62 -4.60 24.37 -8.91
C SER A 62 -5.71 25.40 -9.15
N HIS A 63 -6.70 25.04 -9.97
CA HIS A 63 -7.78 25.93 -10.41
C HIS A 63 -7.29 27.28 -10.98
N GLY A 64 -6.15 27.28 -11.66
CA GLY A 64 -5.55 28.49 -12.25
C GLY A 64 -4.83 29.40 -11.25
N THR A 65 -4.81 29.06 -9.97
CA THR A 65 -4.13 29.83 -8.91
C THR A 65 -2.96 29.05 -8.34
N LYS A 66 -1.89 29.76 -7.95
CA LYS A 66 -0.71 29.17 -7.31
C LYS A 66 -0.92 29.10 -5.80
N HIS A 67 -0.66 27.95 -5.21
CA HIS A 67 -0.93 27.64 -3.81
C HIS A 67 0.33 27.33 -3.03
N CYS A 68 0.25 27.50 -1.71
CA CYS A 68 1.30 27.16 -0.75
C CYS A 68 2.66 27.78 -1.13
N LEU A 69 2.66 29.10 -1.26
CA LEU A 69 3.80 29.88 -1.75
C LEU A 69 4.94 29.85 -0.74
N LEU A 70 6.13 29.45 -1.17
CA LEU A 70 7.36 29.62 -0.40
C LEU A 70 7.90 31.03 -0.53
N ALA A 71 8.46 31.57 0.54
CA ALA A 71 8.98 32.94 0.56
C ALA A 71 10.21 33.14 -0.34
N HIS A 72 11.03 32.11 -0.52
CA HIS A 72 12.35 32.20 -1.17
C HIS A 72 12.40 31.66 -2.59
N THR A 73 11.33 31.06 -3.09
CA THR A 73 11.29 30.51 -4.45
C THR A 73 9.88 30.46 -4.99
N GLU A 74 9.77 30.66 -6.29
CA GLU A 74 8.55 30.48 -7.05
C GLU A 74 8.50 29.14 -7.81
N GLU A 75 9.57 28.36 -7.77
CA GLU A 75 9.62 27.09 -8.50
C GLU A 75 8.65 26.06 -7.92
N LEU A 76 8.02 25.29 -8.82
CA LEU A 76 7.22 24.13 -8.43
C LEU A 76 8.15 23.10 -7.76
N ILE A 77 7.85 22.76 -6.51
CA ILE A 77 8.54 21.69 -5.79
C ILE A 77 7.61 20.48 -5.75
N GLN A 78 8.12 19.32 -6.15
CA GLN A 78 7.47 18.02 -6.02
C GLN A 78 8.49 16.99 -5.56
N ASN A 79 8.04 16.06 -4.70
CA ASN A 79 8.88 15.00 -4.14
C ASN A 79 10.11 15.54 -3.38
N ASN A 80 9.94 16.65 -2.65
CA ASN A 80 10.92 17.13 -1.66
C ASN A 80 10.19 17.59 -0.41
N TRP A 81 10.38 16.87 0.69
CA TRP A 81 9.72 17.12 1.96
C TRP A 81 10.33 18.31 2.68
N ILE A 82 9.48 19.27 3.04
CA ILE A 82 9.87 20.51 3.70
C ILE A 82 8.92 20.76 4.86
N LEU A 83 9.46 21.19 6.00
CA LEU A 83 8.73 21.84 7.09
C LEU A 83 8.88 23.35 6.90
N ALA A 84 7.76 24.05 6.84
CA ALA A 84 7.74 25.50 6.74
C ALA A 84 6.68 26.14 7.66
N LYS A 85 6.92 27.39 8.05
CA LYS A 85 6.02 28.20 8.87
C LYS A 85 5.33 29.26 8.02
N TYR A 86 4.02 29.41 8.16
CA TYR A 86 3.25 30.45 7.49
C TYR A 86 3.49 31.79 8.18
N ILE A 87 4.04 32.76 7.45
CA ILE A 87 4.30 34.13 7.92
C ILE A 87 3.91 35.11 6.80
N GLU A 88 3.08 36.10 7.12
CA GLU A 88 2.72 37.21 6.22
C GLU A 88 2.31 36.77 4.79
N GLY A 89 1.49 35.72 4.70
CA GLY A 89 0.95 35.25 3.42
C GLY A 89 1.79 34.18 2.71
N LYS A 90 3.01 33.87 3.19
CA LYS A 90 3.92 32.90 2.57
C LYS A 90 4.49 31.91 3.58
N TYR A 91 5.04 30.81 3.08
CA TYR A 91 5.70 29.78 3.89
C TYR A 91 7.22 29.99 3.90
N HIS A 92 7.78 30.06 5.10
CA HIS A 92 9.22 30.18 5.34
C HIS A 92 9.79 28.83 5.75
N ILE A 93 10.78 28.35 5.01
CA ILE A 93 11.39 27.03 5.23
C ILE A 93 12.08 27.02 6.59
N LEU A 94 11.78 26.00 7.40
CA LEU A 94 12.47 25.73 8.65
C LEU A 94 13.43 24.54 8.53
N LYS A 95 13.04 23.52 7.76
CA LYS A 95 13.81 22.28 7.60
C LYS A 95 13.45 21.59 6.30
N GLU A 96 14.45 21.04 5.62
CA GLU A 96 14.28 20.17 4.46
C GLU A 96 14.68 18.74 4.83
N PHE A 97 13.88 17.76 4.39
CA PHE A 97 14.09 16.34 4.67
C PHE A 97 14.50 15.55 3.43
N GLY A 98 14.45 16.15 2.24
CA GLY A 98 14.76 15.48 0.99
C GLY A 98 13.57 14.75 0.37
N SER A 99 13.87 13.90 -0.61
CA SER A 99 12.86 13.18 -1.38
C SER A 99 12.32 11.93 -0.66
N ASN A 100 11.20 11.40 -1.14
CA ASN A 100 10.70 10.10 -0.71
C ASN A 100 11.77 9.00 -0.85
N VAL A 101 11.79 8.08 0.11
CA VAL A 101 12.78 6.99 0.21
C VAL A 101 12.19 5.66 -0.23
N PRO A 102 13.00 4.67 -0.64
CA PRO A 102 12.51 3.33 -0.96
C PRO A 102 11.80 2.67 0.23
N GLY A 103 10.68 2.01 -0.04
CA GLY A 103 9.93 1.26 0.96
C GLY A 103 8.73 0.56 0.33
N TYR A 104 7.67 0.40 1.09
CA TYR A 104 6.48 -0.34 0.69
C TYR A 104 5.20 0.42 0.99
N LYS A 105 4.30 0.47 0.02
CA LYS A 105 2.89 0.86 0.23
C LYS A 105 2.04 -0.38 0.36
N PHE A 106 1.00 -0.33 1.17
CA PHE A 106 0.07 -1.44 1.29
C PHE A 106 -1.03 -1.38 0.24
N ILE A 107 -1.32 -2.54 -0.36
CA ILE A 107 -2.60 -2.79 -1.04
C ILE A 107 -3.43 -3.67 -0.12
N GLU A 108 -4.66 -3.27 0.12
CA GLU A 108 -5.62 -4.06 0.89
C GLU A 108 -6.24 -5.14 0.01
N VAL A 109 -6.19 -6.39 0.46
CA VAL A 109 -6.93 -7.48 -0.16
C VAL A 109 -7.91 -8.06 0.86
N ASN A 110 -9.18 -8.11 0.47
CA ASN A 110 -10.23 -8.72 1.28
C ASN A 110 -10.41 -10.20 0.91
N LYS A 111 -11.30 -10.88 1.63
CA LYS A 111 -11.63 -12.30 1.40
C LYS A 111 -12.01 -12.60 -0.06
N ASN A 112 -12.85 -11.77 -0.68
CA ASN A 112 -13.32 -12.01 -2.05
C ASN A 112 -12.16 -11.92 -3.04
N GLU A 113 -11.27 -10.95 -2.84
CA GLU A 113 -10.06 -10.78 -3.65
C GLU A 113 -9.10 -11.96 -3.47
N LEU A 114 -8.91 -12.43 -2.23
CA LEU A 114 -8.09 -13.59 -1.91
C LEU A 114 -8.60 -14.88 -2.56
N GLU A 115 -9.91 -15.11 -2.63
CA GLU A 115 -10.46 -16.27 -3.33
C GLU A 115 -10.18 -16.24 -4.84
N LEU A 116 -10.24 -15.06 -5.47
CA LEU A 116 -9.85 -14.92 -6.87
C LEU A 116 -8.34 -15.16 -7.06
N LEU A 117 -7.51 -14.58 -6.19
CA LEU A 117 -6.07 -14.79 -6.24
C LEU A 117 -5.71 -16.26 -6.02
N LYS A 118 -6.37 -16.95 -5.09
CA LYS A 118 -6.21 -18.38 -4.82
C LYS A 118 -6.52 -19.23 -6.04
N ASP A 119 -7.66 -18.99 -6.69
CA ASP A 119 -8.06 -19.76 -7.86
C ASP A 119 -7.13 -19.52 -9.06
N LEU A 120 -6.66 -18.29 -9.25
CA LEU A 120 -5.68 -17.98 -10.28
C LEU A 120 -4.31 -18.60 -9.96
N TYR A 121 -3.85 -18.49 -8.71
CA TYR A 121 -2.59 -19.06 -8.24
C TYR A 121 -2.55 -20.59 -8.37
N ASN A 122 -3.64 -21.27 -8.04
CA ASN A 122 -3.79 -22.72 -8.21
C ASN A 122 -3.75 -23.17 -9.68
N LYS A 123 -3.98 -22.24 -10.60
CA LYS A 123 -3.80 -22.43 -12.06
C LYS A 123 -2.45 -21.87 -12.52
N GLU A 124 -1.45 -21.94 -11.65
CA GLU A 124 -0.10 -21.45 -11.88
C GLU A 124 -0.03 -19.95 -12.20
N GLY A 125 -1.01 -19.18 -11.75
CA GLY A 125 -1.04 -17.73 -11.94
C GLY A 125 -1.21 -17.29 -13.40
N ILE A 126 -1.67 -18.16 -14.30
CA ILE A 126 -1.96 -17.79 -15.70
C ILE A 126 -3.09 -18.63 -16.29
N VAL A 127 -4.07 -17.97 -16.89
CA VAL A 127 -5.27 -18.61 -17.46
C VAL A 127 -5.76 -17.90 -18.71
N SER A 128 -6.60 -18.57 -19.48
CA SER A 128 -7.38 -17.92 -20.55
C SER A 128 -8.27 -16.82 -19.98
N SER A 129 -8.21 -15.61 -20.56
CA SER A 129 -9.13 -14.53 -20.19
C SER A 129 -10.60 -14.94 -20.36
N LYS A 130 -10.90 -15.69 -21.42
CA LYS A 130 -12.27 -16.12 -21.72
C LYS A 130 -12.80 -17.04 -20.62
N GLU A 131 -11.98 -17.99 -20.17
CA GLU A 131 -12.36 -18.93 -19.11
C GLU A 131 -12.48 -18.21 -17.77
N TRP A 132 -11.55 -17.29 -17.49
CA TRP A 132 -11.61 -16.46 -16.29
C TRP A 132 -12.92 -15.69 -16.23
N TYR A 133 -13.25 -14.96 -17.29
CA TYR A 133 -14.46 -14.13 -17.32
C TYR A 133 -15.76 -14.92 -17.42
N LYS A 134 -15.71 -16.18 -17.86
CA LYS A 134 -16.86 -17.10 -17.80
C LYS A 134 -17.19 -17.48 -16.34
N LYS A 135 -16.18 -17.62 -15.49
CA LYS A 135 -16.36 -18.00 -14.07
C LYS A 135 -16.52 -16.78 -13.17
N TYR A 136 -15.77 -15.72 -13.44
CA TYR A 136 -15.68 -14.52 -12.61
C TYR A 136 -15.93 -13.27 -13.44
N GLN A 137 -16.80 -12.38 -13.01
CA GLN A 137 -17.08 -11.15 -13.76
C GLN A 137 -15.97 -10.07 -13.60
N LYS A 138 -14.96 -10.34 -12.76
CA LYS A 138 -13.85 -9.42 -12.49
C LYS A 138 -12.52 -10.16 -12.40
N ARG A 139 -11.43 -9.40 -12.59
CA ARG A 139 -10.05 -9.86 -12.41
C ARG A 139 -9.53 -9.40 -11.04
N PRO A 140 -8.60 -10.16 -10.40
CA PRO A 140 -7.87 -9.64 -9.26
C PRO A 140 -7.10 -8.36 -9.56
N ASP A 141 -6.94 -7.50 -8.57
CA ASP A 141 -6.21 -6.23 -8.63
C ASP A 141 -4.71 -6.46 -8.89
N LEU A 142 -4.15 -7.53 -8.31
CA LEU A 142 -2.74 -7.92 -8.50
C LEU A 142 -2.50 -8.75 -9.77
N ALA A 143 -3.52 -8.95 -10.59
CA ALA A 143 -3.41 -9.62 -11.88
C ALA A 143 -3.48 -8.62 -13.05
N LYS A 144 -2.81 -8.98 -14.14
CA LYS A 144 -2.84 -8.27 -15.42
C LYS A 144 -3.54 -9.10 -16.48
N GLU A 145 -3.85 -8.43 -17.58
CA GLU A 145 -4.37 -9.08 -18.77
C GLU A 145 -3.57 -8.63 -19.99
N SER A 146 -3.23 -9.57 -20.87
CA SER A 146 -2.51 -9.26 -22.10
C SER A 146 -2.79 -10.30 -23.19
N HIS A 147 -2.46 -9.96 -24.43
CA HIS A 147 -2.53 -10.90 -25.55
C HIS A 147 -1.29 -11.79 -25.61
N THR A 148 -1.48 -13.07 -25.92
CA THR A 148 -0.39 -14.07 -26.04
C THR A 148 0.62 -13.77 -27.15
N LYS A 149 0.20 -12.98 -28.15
CA LYS A 149 1.08 -12.45 -29.20
C LYS A 149 2.07 -11.39 -28.70
N ASN A 150 1.76 -10.70 -27.60
CA ASN A 150 2.62 -9.64 -27.06
C ASN A 150 3.72 -10.23 -26.15
N LYS A 151 4.63 -10.99 -26.77
CA LYS A 151 5.70 -11.72 -26.06
C LYS A 151 6.55 -10.81 -25.18
N LYS A 152 6.88 -9.60 -25.65
CA LYS A 152 7.68 -8.63 -24.90
C LYS A 152 7.02 -8.23 -23.57
N VAL A 153 5.71 -7.98 -23.59
CA VAL A 153 4.96 -7.66 -22.36
C VAL A 153 4.89 -8.88 -21.45
N LEU A 154 4.62 -10.07 -21.99
CA LEU A 154 4.49 -11.27 -21.16
C LEU A 154 5.82 -11.64 -20.48
N LEU A 155 6.93 -11.67 -21.22
CA LEU A 155 8.26 -11.98 -20.68
C LEU A 155 8.79 -10.91 -19.71
N LYS A 156 8.26 -9.67 -19.76
CA LYS A 156 8.56 -8.64 -18.75
C LYS A 156 7.88 -8.91 -17.40
N ASN A 157 6.75 -9.62 -17.40
CA ASN A 157 5.89 -9.76 -16.22
C ASN A 157 5.68 -11.20 -15.76
N ILE A 158 6.06 -12.21 -16.54
CA ILE A 158 5.89 -13.64 -16.25
C ILE A 158 7.20 -14.35 -16.60
N SER A 159 7.62 -15.33 -15.79
CA SER A 159 8.79 -16.15 -16.10
C SER A 159 8.64 -16.91 -17.42
N ASP A 160 9.76 -17.11 -18.13
CA ASP A 160 9.77 -17.83 -19.41
C ASP A 160 9.27 -19.27 -19.24
N GLU A 161 9.63 -19.93 -18.15
CA GLU A 161 9.19 -21.29 -17.80
C GLU A 161 7.66 -21.39 -17.68
N ARG A 162 7.05 -20.49 -16.90
CA ARG A 162 5.59 -20.48 -16.69
C ARG A 162 4.84 -20.17 -17.97
N LEU A 163 5.35 -19.23 -18.78
CA LEU A 163 4.76 -18.91 -20.08
C LEU A 163 4.88 -20.07 -21.08
N LYS A 164 6.02 -20.77 -21.12
CA LYS A 164 6.23 -21.95 -21.98
C LYS A 164 5.29 -23.08 -21.58
N LYS A 165 5.17 -23.36 -20.28
CA LYS A 165 4.27 -24.40 -19.76
C LYS A 165 2.82 -24.11 -20.15
N PHE A 166 2.34 -22.90 -19.90
CA PHE A 166 1.00 -22.48 -20.29
C PHE A 166 0.73 -22.66 -21.79
N LYS A 167 1.66 -22.22 -22.66
CA LYS A 167 1.50 -22.33 -24.12
C LYS A 167 1.53 -23.76 -24.64
N LYS A 168 2.25 -24.66 -23.97
CA LYS A 168 2.30 -26.09 -24.31
C LYS A 168 0.91 -26.73 -24.16
N GLU A 169 0.21 -26.34 -23.09
CA GLU A 169 -1.12 -26.85 -22.74
C GLU A 169 -2.26 -26.08 -23.44
N ASN A 170 -2.02 -24.83 -23.86
CA ASN A 170 -3.04 -23.89 -24.33
C ASN A 170 -2.67 -23.20 -25.65
N LYS A 171 -2.51 -23.96 -26.74
CA LYS A 171 -1.97 -23.46 -28.03
C LYS A 171 -2.81 -22.34 -28.68
N ASP A 172 -4.13 -22.38 -28.54
CA ASP A 172 -5.05 -21.48 -29.27
C ASP A 172 -5.52 -20.25 -28.46
N ILE A 173 -5.02 -20.08 -27.24
CA ILE A 173 -5.45 -18.98 -26.37
C ILE A 173 -4.82 -17.66 -26.82
N LYS A 174 -5.68 -16.68 -27.14
CA LYS A 174 -5.28 -15.36 -27.66
C LYS A 174 -5.04 -14.30 -26.58
N LYS A 175 -5.66 -14.46 -25.41
CA LYS A 175 -5.65 -13.48 -24.32
C LYS A 175 -5.63 -14.20 -22.98
N VAL A 176 -4.81 -13.71 -22.07
CA VAL A 176 -4.57 -14.32 -20.77
C VAL A 176 -4.72 -13.33 -19.64
N VAL A 177 -5.25 -13.82 -18.52
CA VAL A 177 -5.18 -13.19 -17.20
C VAL A 177 -4.04 -13.85 -16.44
N PHE A 178 -3.18 -13.06 -15.79
CA PHE A 178 -2.02 -13.60 -15.11
C PHE A 178 -1.59 -12.76 -13.91
N ILE A 179 -1.03 -13.41 -12.90
CA ILE A 179 -0.30 -12.78 -11.79
C ILE A 179 1.09 -12.38 -12.30
N GLU A 180 1.56 -11.19 -11.96
CA GLU A 180 2.95 -10.81 -12.30
C GLU A 180 3.95 -11.58 -11.43
N GLU A 181 5.10 -11.94 -11.98
CA GLU A 181 6.15 -12.70 -11.30
C GLU A 181 6.56 -12.08 -9.96
N LYS A 182 6.71 -10.75 -9.94
CA LYS A 182 7.05 -9.98 -8.74
C LYS A 182 6.04 -10.11 -7.59
N TYR A 183 4.83 -10.62 -7.85
CA TYR A 183 3.76 -10.78 -6.85
C TYR A 183 3.53 -12.22 -6.43
N MET A 184 4.15 -13.22 -7.08
CA MET A 184 3.91 -14.63 -6.79
C MET A 184 4.20 -14.98 -5.33
N SER A 185 5.37 -14.60 -4.81
CA SER A 185 5.74 -14.87 -3.42
C SER A 185 4.87 -14.11 -2.42
N THR A 186 4.53 -12.85 -2.71
CA THR A 186 3.63 -12.06 -1.87
C THR A 186 2.23 -12.67 -1.81
N ILE A 187 1.70 -13.17 -2.93
CA ILE A 187 0.40 -13.84 -2.98
C ILE A 187 0.45 -15.18 -2.25
N GLN A 188 1.53 -15.95 -2.38
CA GLN A 188 1.71 -17.18 -1.61
C GLN A 188 1.63 -16.91 -0.10
N ILE A 189 2.34 -15.89 0.39
CA ILE A 189 2.27 -15.44 1.78
C ILE A 189 0.83 -15.05 2.15
N ALA A 190 0.15 -14.27 1.29
CA ALA A 190 -1.24 -13.86 1.52
C ALA A 190 -2.18 -15.07 1.68
N LEU A 191 -2.02 -16.09 0.84
CA LEU A 191 -2.82 -17.32 0.89
C LEU A 191 -2.52 -18.14 2.15
N THR A 192 -1.26 -18.21 2.59
CA THR A 192 -0.89 -18.84 3.87
C THR A 192 -1.51 -18.12 5.06
N LEU A 193 -1.43 -16.78 5.09
CA LEU A 193 -2.08 -15.97 6.11
C LEU A 193 -3.60 -16.15 6.09
N TYR A 194 -4.19 -16.23 4.90
CA TYR A 194 -5.61 -16.46 4.74
C TYR A 194 -6.05 -17.80 5.33
N GLN A 195 -5.30 -18.87 5.06
CA GLN A 195 -5.58 -20.18 5.65
C GLN A 195 -5.49 -20.15 7.19
N LYS A 196 -4.47 -19.50 7.74
CA LYS A 196 -4.30 -19.36 9.19
C LYS A 196 -5.30 -18.42 9.85
N SER A 197 -5.85 -17.46 9.11
CA SER A 197 -6.75 -16.44 9.67
C SER A 197 -7.95 -17.05 10.38
N ARG A 198 -8.51 -18.15 9.87
CA ARG A 198 -9.66 -18.82 10.50
C ARG A 198 -9.35 -19.26 11.93
N GLU A 199 -8.18 -19.85 12.16
CA GLU A 199 -7.77 -20.27 13.52
C GLU A 199 -7.59 -19.05 14.42
N LEU A 200 -6.95 -18.00 13.90
CA LEU A 200 -6.66 -16.78 14.65
C LEU A 200 -7.93 -15.97 14.99
N ASP A 201 -8.90 -15.92 14.08
CA ASP A 201 -10.21 -15.31 14.31
C ASP A 201 -11.02 -16.05 15.38
N GLU A 202 -10.86 -17.37 15.51
CA GLU A 202 -11.49 -18.12 16.60
C GLU A 202 -10.82 -17.81 17.95
N ILE A 203 -9.48 -17.74 17.97
CA ILE A 203 -8.72 -17.36 19.17
C ILE A 203 -9.12 -15.95 19.63
N CYS A 204 -9.33 -15.00 18.72
CA CYS A 204 -9.56 -13.60 19.08
C CYS A 204 -10.95 -13.29 19.67
N ARG A 205 -11.81 -14.31 19.89
CA ARG A 205 -13.19 -14.14 20.41
C ARG A 205 -13.27 -13.98 21.93
N THR A 206 -12.21 -14.32 22.66
CA THR A 206 -12.17 -14.23 24.13
C THR A 206 -11.02 -13.35 24.58
N GLU A 207 -11.13 -12.76 25.78
CA GLU A 207 -10.06 -11.95 26.37
C GLU A 207 -8.76 -12.75 26.55
N GLU A 208 -8.87 -14.01 27.02
CA GLU A 208 -7.74 -14.92 27.13
C GLU A 208 -7.05 -15.17 25.78
N GLY A 209 -7.85 -15.37 24.73
CA GLY A 209 -7.34 -15.55 23.39
C GLY A 209 -6.70 -14.30 22.80
N ILE A 210 -7.24 -13.11 23.08
CA ILE A 210 -6.59 -11.84 22.72
C ILE A 210 -5.22 -11.72 23.41
N ASN A 211 -5.13 -12.04 24.71
CA ASN A 211 -3.85 -12.05 25.43
C ASN A 211 -2.86 -13.05 24.82
N LYS A 212 -3.33 -14.23 24.40
CA LYS A 212 -2.50 -15.20 23.67
C LYS A 212 -1.99 -14.64 22.35
N LEU A 213 -2.84 -13.95 21.58
CA LEU A 213 -2.44 -13.32 20.32
C LEU A 213 -1.36 -12.26 20.52
N ILE A 214 -1.51 -11.40 21.53
CA ILE A 214 -0.52 -10.38 21.88
C ILE A 214 0.81 -11.02 22.26
N ASN A 215 0.79 -12.02 23.14
CA ASN A 215 2.01 -12.60 23.69
C ASN A 215 2.76 -13.48 22.68
N THR A 216 2.05 -14.33 21.95
CA THR A 216 2.62 -15.31 21.00
C THR A 216 2.89 -14.69 19.63
N TYR A 217 1.90 -13.99 19.06
CA TYR A 217 1.96 -13.50 17.68
C TYR A 217 2.27 -12.00 17.60
N LYS A 218 2.54 -11.34 18.72
CA LYS A 218 2.79 -9.88 18.79
C LYS A 218 1.65 -9.10 18.14
N ALA A 219 0.43 -9.58 18.31
CA ALA A 219 -0.76 -8.92 17.81
C ALA A 219 -0.94 -7.55 18.46
N TYR A 220 -1.50 -6.61 17.71
CA TYR A 220 -1.74 -5.24 18.16
C TYR A 220 -3.07 -4.73 17.59
N GLU A 221 -3.61 -3.65 18.17
CA GLU A 221 -4.84 -3.03 17.68
C GLU A 221 -4.57 -2.27 16.37
N PHE A 222 -5.34 -2.56 15.32
CA PHE A 222 -5.16 -1.94 14.02
C PHE A 222 -5.78 -0.54 13.97
N LYS A 223 -4.96 0.48 13.71
CA LYS A 223 -5.40 1.90 13.74
C LYS A 223 -6.07 2.39 12.45
N GLY A 224 -6.12 1.58 11.40
CA GLY A 224 -6.83 1.91 10.15
C GLY A 224 -6.07 2.81 9.17
N ASP A 225 -4.98 3.46 9.59
CA ASP A 225 -4.20 4.43 8.80
C ASP A 225 -2.83 3.90 8.31
N GLU A 226 -2.51 2.65 8.62
CA GLU A 226 -1.30 1.97 8.15
C GLU A 226 -1.30 1.80 6.63
N SER A 227 -0.50 2.63 5.97
CA SER A 227 -0.45 2.72 4.50
C SER A 227 0.95 2.52 3.92
N GLU A 228 1.99 2.65 4.74
CA GLU A 228 3.40 2.58 4.35
C GLU A 228 4.22 1.74 5.35
N SER A 229 5.32 1.14 4.88
CA SER A 229 6.28 0.38 5.68
C SER A 229 7.67 0.44 5.08
N PHE A 230 8.71 0.52 5.91
CA PHE A 230 10.12 0.40 5.47
C PHE A 230 10.52 -1.05 5.20
N GLU A 231 9.78 -2.01 5.75
CA GLU A 231 10.05 -3.44 5.64
C GLU A 231 9.03 -4.11 4.73
N LYS A 232 9.48 -5.16 4.03
CA LYS A 232 8.61 -6.01 3.20
C LYS A 232 7.82 -6.98 4.07
N ILE A 233 6.79 -6.46 4.72
CA ILE A 233 5.91 -7.23 5.61
C ILE A 233 4.50 -7.28 5.06
N SER A 234 3.76 -8.36 5.31
CA SER A 234 2.29 -8.37 5.14
C SER A 234 1.63 -8.29 6.50
N ILE A 235 0.43 -7.73 6.58
CA ILE A 235 -0.31 -7.58 7.84
C ILE A 235 -1.67 -8.24 7.68
N LEU A 236 -1.96 -9.22 8.53
CA LEU A 236 -3.28 -9.84 8.64
C LEU A 236 -4.12 -9.05 9.64
N VAL A 237 -5.30 -8.61 9.25
CA VAL A 237 -6.28 -7.95 10.12
C VAL A 237 -7.45 -8.90 10.39
N LEU A 238 -7.63 -9.27 11.65
CA LEU A 238 -8.65 -10.19 12.15
C LEU A 238 -10.01 -9.49 12.35
N ASP A 239 -11.08 -10.27 12.50
CA ASP A 239 -12.46 -9.76 12.61
C ASP A 239 -12.71 -8.84 13.79
N ASN A 240 -11.96 -8.99 14.87
CA ASN A 240 -12.05 -8.13 16.05
C ASN A 240 -11.19 -6.86 15.96
N GLY A 241 -10.55 -6.59 14.82
CA GLY A 241 -9.68 -5.42 14.62
C GLY A 241 -8.23 -5.61 15.09
N MET A 242 -7.86 -6.78 15.60
CA MET A 242 -6.45 -7.09 15.88
C MET A 242 -5.68 -7.33 14.58
N ALA A 243 -4.46 -6.82 14.52
CA ALA A 243 -3.54 -7.01 13.42
C ALA A 243 -2.30 -7.80 13.83
N ILE A 244 -1.77 -8.58 12.89
CA ILE A 244 -0.60 -9.43 13.08
C ILE A 244 0.31 -9.34 11.85
N LYS A 245 1.60 -9.05 12.07
CA LYS A 245 2.60 -9.04 10.99
C LYS A 245 2.93 -10.46 10.56
N SER A 246 3.15 -10.66 9.26
CA SER A 246 3.40 -11.98 8.66
C SER A 246 4.59 -12.71 9.28
N VAL A 247 5.63 -11.97 9.67
CA VAL A 247 6.84 -12.48 10.34
C VAL A 247 6.55 -13.17 11.68
N SER A 248 5.44 -12.85 12.33
CA SER A 248 5.04 -13.46 13.60
C SER A 248 4.18 -14.71 13.40
N ILE A 249 3.75 -15.00 12.17
CA ILE A 249 2.88 -16.13 11.82
C ILE A 249 3.63 -17.19 11.02
N ILE A 250 4.46 -16.73 10.10
CA ILE A 250 5.23 -17.55 9.17
C ILE A 250 6.66 -17.52 9.69
N VAL A 251 7.04 -18.56 10.42
CA VAL A 251 8.43 -18.80 10.81
C VAL A 251 9.12 -19.41 9.59
N ASP A 252 9.99 -18.63 8.95
CA ASP A 252 10.94 -18.93 7.88
C ASP A 252 10.63 -20.10 6.92
N TYR A 253 10.39 -19.74 5.65
CA TYR A 253 11.00 -20.48 4.54
C TYR A 253 12.12 -19.58 4.01
N ASP A 254 13.30 -19.69 4.62
CA ASP A 254 14.56 -19.35 3.95
C ASP A 254 14.84 -20.36 2.81
#